data_AF-G0QLZ5-F1
#
_entry.id   AF-G0QLZ5-F1
#
_cell.length_a   1.000
_cell.length_b   1.000
_cell.length_c   1.000
_cell.angle_alpha   90.00
_cell.angle_beta   90.00
_cell.angle_gamma   90.00
#
_symmetry.space_group_name_H-M   'P 1'
#
loop_
_entity.id
_entity.type
_entity.pdbx_description
1 polymer ?
#
loop_
_entity_poly.entity_id
_entity_poly.type
_entity_poly.pdbx_seq_one_letter_code
_entity_poly.pdbx_strand_id
1 'polypeptide(L)'
;TGVYIGIKDYPNKMINDEDEDEKSHLDLKKEKLIKYIGFSQSHQLLMQNKTISSKPEESITAGVFREKQINNPDDEQNQQNQNQQQQQNYVYIPELDKELKMQYFKLPKLGSFIAFPLIFFSYLKEEFFNDLLLKKQLYLQSLEKWETEKKTKEKEILQEIEKLKEQPQLANEKEIELQNFLNEYSQPPQDPEPLFELKEYVLCADTMGQDRPLKQEEITYLEDYVILFANSWEEMERKILLKDVDLQIKYLQELPIDLIEKYDTQEAYIEEETKQQIDEMKEGNEKNYQFQIDNIKLQKLKLQICEDEDLKKHIFYLKNFRIIKFPKILQNIFYLLGYKRESINIENTHILDWKKTKEFINENDFFQKILNYQHQGPKSFPVEIYALINRIQSKLEKFNLQEVYNYNIGLGRLFKWAMETCRLRKIDIEIRRQIIAENIQEIEKKTLELDVWNNELNNKLQEAINIAQANALAQQTSQGEENIQEIIPFNEIEWKTKFEEENIRPVVPEKLPEEEDIDYEF
;
A
#
# COMPACT_ATOMS: atom_id res chain seq x y z
N THR A 1 -21.44 -12.71 36.83
CA THR A 1 -20.31 -11.79 36.69
C THR A 1 -20.15 -11.43 35.24
N GLY A 2 -20.21 -10.15 34.91
CA GLY A 2 -19.82 -9.65 33.60
C GLY A 2 -18.33 -9.37 33.59
N VAL A 3 -17.64 -9.70 32.50
CA VAL A 3 -16.25 -9.27 32.25
C VAL A 3 -16.19 -8.67 30.86
N TYR A 4 -15.51 -7.54 30.71
CA TYR A 4 -15.38 -6.85 29.43
C TYR A 4 -14.10 -6.01 29.37
N ILE A 5 -13.60 -5.82 28.16
CA ILE A 5 -12.36 -5.11 27.85
C ILE A 5 -12.69 -3.90 26.99
N GLY A 6 -12.24 -2.73 27.45
CA GLY A 6 -12.28 -1.48 26.70
C GLY A 6 -10.90 -1.09 26.18
N ILE A 7 -10.82 -0.60 24.95
CA ILE A 7 -9.64 0.10 24.42
C ILE A 7 -9.83 1.61 24.57
N LYS A 8 -8.83 2.32 25.09
CA LYS A 8 -8.82 3.78 25.16
C LYS A 8 -8.18 4.33 23.89
N ASP A 9 -9.01 4.79 22.95
CA ASP A 9 -8.56 5.26 21.65
C ASP A 9 -9.41 6.43 21.13
N TYR A 10 -8.95 7.09 20.06
CA TYR A 10 -9.72 8.12 19.39
C TYR A 10 -10.98 7.53 18.75
N PRO A 11 -12.09 8.30 18.70
CA PRO A 11 -13.30 7.83 18.04
C PRO A 11 -13.06 7.63 16.54
N ASN A 12 -13.67 6.59 15.99
CA ASN A 12 -13.60 6.33 14.55
C ASN A 12 -14.42 7.38 13.79
N LYS A 13 -13.90 7.87 12.66
CA LYS A 13 -14.67 8.62 11.66
C LYS A 13 -14.84 7.81 10.38
N MET A 14 -15.87 8.12 9.60
CA MET A 14 -15.98 7.57 8.25
C MET A 14 -14.81 8.10 7.41
N ILE A 15 -14.18 7.19 6.69
CA ILE A 15 -13.09 7.49 5.76
C ILE A 15 -13.68 7.66 4.36
N ASN A 16 -13.26 8.72 3.68
CA ASN A 16 -13.54 8.90 2.26
C ASN A 16 -12.37 8.34 1.43
N ASP A 17 -12.55 8.22 0.12
CA ASP A 17 -11.47 7.75 -0.76
C ASP A 17 -10.32 8.75 -0.87
N GLU A 18 -10.55 10.03 -0.57
CA GLU A 18 -9.53 11.08 -0.53
C GLU A 18 -8.63 11.01 0.73
N ASP A 19 -9.08 10.33 1.79
CA ASP A 19 -8.32 10.21 3.03
C ASP A 19 -7.12 9.25 2.84
N GLU A 20 -5.89 9.77 2.84
CA GLU A 20 -4.70 8.98 2.51
C GLU A 20 -3.87 8.52 3.72
N ASP A 21 -4.03 9.17 4.88
CA ASP A 21 -3.27 8.87 6.10
C ASP A 21 -3.77 7.56 6.74
N GLU A 22 -2.87 6.75 7.28
CA GLU A 22 -3.19 5.56 8.05
C GLU A 22 -4.08 5.88 9.25
N LYS A 23 -3.90 7.06 9.86
CA LYS A 23 -4.72 7.56 10.97
C LYS A 23 -6.01 8.22 10.53
N SER A 24 -6.34 8.24 9.24
CA SER A 24 -7.57 8.88 8.75
C SER A 24 -8.85 8.24 9.28
N HIS A 25 -8.80 7.01 9.76
CA HIS A 25 -9.97 6.39 10.41
C HIS A 25 -10.22 6.93 11.82
N LEU A 26 -9.30 7.72 12.39
CA LEU A 26 -9.38 8.29 13.74
C LEU A 26 -9.70 9.79 13.69
N ASP A 27 -10.59 10.24 14.58
CA ASP A 27 -10.87 11.65 14.78
C ASP A 27 -9.95 12.23 15.86
N LEU A 28 -8.73 12.59 15.45
CA LEU A 28 -7.69 13.13 16.33
C LEU A 28 -8.05 14.49 16.96
N LYS A 29 -9.10 15.17 16.46
CA LYS A 29 -9.58 16.44 17.03
C LYS A 29 -10.48 16.22 18.24
N LYS A 30 -11.08 15.04 18.36
CA LYS A 30 -11.91 14.66 19.51
C LYS A 30 -11.06 14.03 20.59
N GLU A 31 -11.59 14.09 21.81
CA GLU A 31 -11.00 13.39 22.94
C GLU A 31 -11.11 11.88 22.78
N LYS A 32 -10.16 11.15 23.37
CA LYS A 32 -10.21 9.69 23.40
C LYS A 32 -11.47 9.21 24.13
N LEU A 33 -11.93 8.03 23.75
CA LEU A 33 -13.04 7.32 24.37
C LEU A 33 -12.59 5.92 24.74
N ILE A 34 -13.24 5.31 25.72
CA ILE A 34 -13.08 3.89 25.99
C ILE A 34 -14.15 3.15 25.20
N LYS A 35 -13.74 2.38 24.19
CA LYS A 35 -14.61 1.55 23.35
C LYS A 35 -14.52 0.10 23.80
N TYR A 36 -15.65 -0.51 24.14
CA TYR A 36 -15.67 -1.91 24.54
C TYR A 36 -15.53 -2.83 23.33
N ILE A 37 -14.49 -3.65 23.33
CA ILE A 37 -14.07 -4.54 22.22
C ILE A 37 -14.11 -6.02 22.59
N GLY A 38 -14.10 -6.34 23.89
CA GLY A 38 -14.18 -7.71 24.39
C GLY A 38 -15.22 -7.81 25.49
N PHE A 39 -15.95 -8.92 25.54
CA PHE A 39 -17.00 -9.13 26.53
C PHE A 39 -17.28 -10.63 26.72
N SER A 40 -17.69 -10.99 27.94
CA SER A 40 -18.26 -12.30 28.25
C SER A 40 -19.53 -12.55 27.42
N GLN A 41 -19.80 -13.81 27.07
CA GLN A 41 -20.98 -14.20 26.27
C GLN A 41 -22.30 -13.66 26.85
N SER A 42 -22.43 -13.61 28.18
CA SER A 42 -23.62 -13.10 28.87
C SER A 42 -23.83 -11.59 28.73
N HIS A 43 -22.80 -10.84 28.31
CA HIS A 43 -22.82 -9.37 28.23
C HIS A 43 -22.61 -8.82 26.82
N GLN A 44 -22.46 -9.69 25.82
CA GLN A 44 -22.22 -9.30 24.42
C GLN A 44 -23.25 -8.28 23.90
N LEU A 45 -24.54 -8.58 24.00
CA LEU A 45 -25.60 -7.70 23.52
C LEU A 45 -25.66 -6.34 24.26
N LEU A 46 -25.16 -6.29 25.49
CA LEU A 46 -25.17 -5.07 26.30
C LEU A 46 -23.98 -4.16 25.95
N MET A 47 -22.80 -4.75 25.76
CA MET A 47 -21.52 -4.05 25.66
C MET A 47 -21.08 -3.78 24.22
N GLN A 48 -21.61 -4.52 23.25
CA GLN A 48 -21.23 -4.36 21.85
C GLN A 48 -21.50 -2.92 21.37
N ASN A 49 -20.49 -2.33 20.72
CA ASN A 49 -20.51 -0.96 20.20
C ASN A 49 -20.76 0.13 21.25
N LYS A 50 -20.54 -0.15 22.54
CA LYS A 50 -20.64 0.86 23.59
C LYS A 50 -19.32 1.59 23.80
N THR A 51 -19.45 2.89 24.06
CA THR A 51 -18.33 3.80 24.33
C THR A 51 -18.65 4.64 25.56
N ILE A 52 -17.61 4.99 26.31
CA ILE A 52 -17.70 5.89 27.46
C ILE A 52 -16.56 6.92 27.40
N SER A 53 -16.71 8.02 28.15
CA SER A 53 -15.67 9.05 28.24
C SER A 53 -14.37 8.48 28.81
N SER A 54 -13.23 8.88 28.23
CA SER A 54 -11.91 8.57 28.81
C SER A 54 -11.49 9.55 29.90
N LYS A 55 -12.33 10.54 30.24
CA LYS A 55 -12.05 11.50 31.31
C LYS A 55 -12.32 10.89 32.67
N PRO A 56 -11.34 10.87 33.58
CA PRO A 56 -11.53 10.32 34.91
C PRO A 56 -12.58 11.07 35.75
N GLU A 57 -12.89 12.34 35.47
CA GLU A 57 -13.92 13.07 36.21
C GLU A 57 -15.33 12.59 35.86
N GLU A 58 -15.52 12.17 34.60
CA GLU A 58 -16.80 11.83 33.99
C GLU A 58 -17.12 10.33 34.04
N SER A 59 -16.10 9.48 34.18
CA SER A 59 -16.25 8.01 34.13
C SER A 59 -15.41 7.32 35.19
N ILE A 60 -16.06 6.44 35.96
CA ILE A 60 -15.39 5.55 36.92
C ILE A 60 -14.37 4.66 36.22
N THR A 61 -14.75 4.10 35.07
CA THR A 61 -13.87 3.21 34.30
C THR A 61 -12.62 3.94 33.86
N ALA A 62 -12.72 5.23 33.51
CA ALA A 62 -11.56 6.07 33.20
C ALA A 62 -10.71 6.42 34.43
N GLY A 63 -11.26 6.26 35.64
CA GLY A 63 -10.58 6.48 36.91
C GLY A 63 -9.28 5.68 37.07
N VAL A 64 -9.17 4.53 36.40
CA VAL A 64 -7.94 3.70 36.39
C VAL A 64 -6.74 4.38 35.73
N PHE A 65 -6.97 5.42 34.93
CA PHE A 65 -5.93 6.14 34.20
C PHE A 65 -5.54 7.48 34.84
N ARG A 66 -5.98 7.77 36.07
CA ARG A 66 -5.55 8.99 36.77
C ARG A 66 -4.06 8.89 37.10
N GLU A 67 -3.31 9.94 36.74
CA GLU A 67 -1.94 10.11 37.23
C GLU A 67 -1.97 10.14 38.76
N LYS A 68 -1.27 9.21 39.39
CA LYS A 68 -1.16 9.18 40.85
C LYS A 68 -0.33 10.38 41.28
N GLN A 69 -0.90 11.24 42.13
CA GLN A 69 -0.10 12.25 42.84
C GLN A 69 0.88 11.49 43.73
N ILE A 70 2.17 11.56 43.38
CA ILE A 70 3.24 11.11 44.26
C ILE A 70 3.20 12.06 45.46
N ASN A 71 2.72 11.58 46.61
CA ASN A 71 2.85 12.32 47.84
C ASN A 71 4.35 12.57 48.08
N ASN A 72 4.75 13.83 48.15
CA ASN A 72 6.12 14.20 48.48
C ASN A 72 6.54 13.51 49.78
N PRO A 73 7.76 12.95 49.87
CA PRO A 73 8.24 12.25 51.05
C PRO A 73 8.46 13.12 52.31
N ASP A 74 8.13 14.41 52.27
CA ASP A 74 8.37 15.36 53.37
C ASP A 74 7.27 15.42 54.44
N ASP A 75 6.18 14.65 54.30
CA ASP A 75 5.17 14.53 55.36
C ASP A 75 5.58 13.43 56.37
N GLU A 76 6.46 13.79 57.32
CA GLU A 76 7.01 12.95 58.39
C GLU A 76 5.98 12.32 59.37
N GLN A 77 4.67 12.46 59.16
CA GLN A 77 3.65 11.96 60.09
C GLN A 77 3.00 10.62 59.73
N ASN A 78 3.38 9.96 58.62
CA ASN A 78 2.73 8.71 58.17
C ASN A 78 3.64 7.47 58.04
N GLN A 79 4.79 7.44 58.70
CA GLN A 79 5.77 6.34 58.57
C GLN A 79 5.44 5.02 59.32
N GLN A 80 4.30 4.89 60.00
CA GLN A 80 3.95 3.62 60.68
C GLN A 80 2.96 2.71 59.93
N ASN A 81 2.40 3.14 58.79
CA ASN A 81 1.48 2.31 57.99
C ASN A 81 1.92 2.03 56.54
N GLN A 82 3.11 2.45 56.13
CA GLN A 82 3.53 2.47 54.72
C GLN A 82 4.34 1.25 54.22
N ASN A 83 4.34 0.13 54.92
CA ASN A 83 5.10 -1.06 54.48
C ASN A 83 4.28 -2.16 53.77
N GLN A 84 2.99 -1.98 53.47
CA GLN A 84 2.20 -3.03 52.79
C GLN A 84 1.14 -2.60 51.77
N GLN A 85 0.99 -1.31 51.46
CA GLN A 85 0.13 -0.90 50.34
C GLN A 85 1.00 -0.65 49.10
N GLN A 86 1.35 -1.73 48.40
CA GLN A 86 1.47 -1.64 46.93
C GLN A 86 0.20 -0.93 46.47
N GLN A 87 0.34 0.32 46.03
CA GLN A 87 -0.81 1.17 45.74
C GLN A 87 -1.61 0.50 44.63
N GLN A 88 -2.75 -0.07 45.01
CA GLN A 88 -3.65 -0.79 44.12
C GLN A 88 -3.89 0.06 42.87
N ASN A 89 -3.67 -0.52 41.70
CA ASN A 89 -3.77 0.17 40.41
C ASN A 89 -5.18 0.07 39.83
N TYR A 90 -6.21 -0.26 40.63
CA TYR A 90 -7.57 -0.50 40.15
C TYR A 90 -8.59 0.40 40.84
N VAL A 91 -9.76 0.53 40.22
CA VAL A 91 -10.92 1.22 40.79
C VAL A 91 -11.95 0.17 41.16
N TYR A 92 -12.27 0.05 42.46
CA TYR A 92 -13.29 -0.87 42.96
C TYR A 92 -14.42 -0.12 43.65
N ILE A 93 -15.65 -0.45 43.29
CA ILE A 93 -16.88 0.06 43.88
C ILE A 93 -17.67 -1.14 44.42
N PRO A 94 -17.73 -1.31 45.75
CA PRO A 94 -18.44 -2.43 46.35
C PRO A 94 -19.97 -2.31 46.21
N GLU A 95 -20.50 -1.09 46.16
CA GLU A 95 -21.94 -0.80 46.11
C GLU A 95 -22.23 0.29 45.06
N LEU A 96 -22.86 -0.12 43.96
CA LEU A 96 -23.10 0.72 42.79
C LEU A 96 -24.26 1.72 42.92
N ASP A 97 -25.17 1.52 43.87
CA ASP A 97 -26.33 2.39 44.11
C ASP A 97 -25.95 3.78 44.63
N LYS A 98 -24.80 3.88 45.29
CA LYS A 98 -24.26 5.12 45.87
C LYS A 98 -23.40 5.93 44.90
N GLU A 99 -22.98 5.34 43.79
CA GLU A 99 -22.03 5.99 42.87
C GLU A 99 -22.74 6.63 41.67
N LEU A 100 -22.82 7.97 41.69
CA LEU A 100 -23.49 8.77 40.65
C LEU A 100 -22.74 8.78 39.31
N LYS A 101 -21.43 8.51 39.32
CA LYS A 101 -20.61 8.48 38.10
C LYS A 101 -20.73 7.17 37.33
N MET A 102 -21.52 6.22 37.81
CA MET A 102 -21.68 4.92 37.16
C MET A 102 -22.60 5.05 35.95
N GLN A 103 -22.06 4.75 34.78
CA GLN A 103 -22.82 4.74 33.54
C GLN A 103 -23.39 3.35 33.28
N TYR A 104 -24.72 3.26 33.22
CA TYR A 104 -25.44 2.04 32.87
C TYR A 104 -25.90 2.10 31.41
N PHE A 105 -25.67 1.05 30.62
CA PHE A 105 -26.05 1.06 29.19
C PHE A 105 -27.53 0.81 28.91
N LYS A 106 -28.29 0.28 29.88
CA LYS A 106 -29.71 -0.04 29.69
C LYS A 106 -30.55 0.36 30.90
N LEU A 107 -30.28 -0.23 32.05
CA LEU A 107 -31.01 0.02 33.29
C LEU A 107 -30.01 0.02 34.46
N PRO A 108 -30.23 0.84 35.49
CA PRO A 108 -29.49 0.75 36.75
C PRO A 108 -29.59 -0.65 37.35
N LYS A 109 -28.48 -1.14 37.92
CA LYS A 109 -28.39 -2.47 38.53
C LYS A 109 -27.62 -2.40 39.85
N LEU A 110 -28.01 -3.25 40.80
CA LEU A 110 -27.32 -3.42 42.08
C LEU A 110 -26.16 -4.42 41.94
N GLY A 111 -25.14 -4.26 42.77
CA GLY A 111 -23.93 -5.08 42.79
C GLY A 111 -22.67 -4.25 42.94
N SER A 112 -21.54 -4.83 42.54
CA SER A 112 -20.22 -4.21 42.58
C SER A 112 -19.59 -4.13 41.20
N PHE A 113 -18.64 -3.20 41.03
CA PHE A 113 -17.90 -2.98 39.79
C PHE A 113 -16.42 -2.81 40.11
N ILE A 114 -15.55 -3.40 39.30
CA ILE A 114 -14.10 -3.22 39.36
C ILE A 114 -13.54 -2.95 37.97
N ALA A 115 -12.55 -2.08 37.89
CA ALA A 115 -11.79 -1.80 36.67
C ALA A 115 -10.29 -1.82 36.94
N PHE A 116 -9.55 -2.50 36.08
CA PHE A 116 -8.10 -2.60 36.08
C PHE A 116 -7.52 -1.96 34.80
N PRO A 117 -6.46 -1.16 34.90
CA PRO A 117 -5.73 -0.68 33.74
C PRO A 117 -4.95 -1.85 33.16
N LEU A 118 -5.20 -2.15 31.90
CA LEU A 118 -4.45 -3.11 31.12
C LEU A 118 -3.57 -2.32 30.15
N ILE A 119 -2.33 -2.04 30.56
CA ILE A 119 -1.39 -1.20 29.81
C ILE A 119 -0.18 -2.06 29.46
N PHE A 120 0.25 -2.03 28.20
CA PHE A 120 1.45 -2.73 27.75
C PHE A 120 2.14 -1.96 26.62
N PHE A 121 3.42 -2.27 26.40
CA PHE A 121 4.18 -1.74 25.28
C PHE A 121 3.94 -2.58 24.02
N SER A 122 3.46 -1.94 22.96
CA SER A 122 3.27 -2.58 21.66
C SER A 122 4.47 -2.35 20.75
N TYR A 123 4.93 -3.42 20.10
CA TYR A 123 6.13 -3.44 19.27
C TYR A 123 5.83 -3.66 17.78
N LEU A 124 4.58 -3.97 17.42
CA LEU A 124 4.23 -4.42 16.07
C LEU A 124 3.87 -3.25 15.13
N LYS A 125 4.84 -2.38 14.83
CA LYS A 125 4.71 -1.33 13.80
C LYS A 125 5.82 -1.41 12.76
N GLU A 126 5.52 -0.97 11.53
CA GLU A 126 6.50 -0.85 10.45
C GLU A 126 7.69 0.04 10.85
N GLU A 127 7.42 1.19 11.47
CA GLU A 127 8.45 2.11 11.95
C GLU A 127 9.42 1.45 12.93
N PHE A 128 8.90 0.63 13.85
CA PHE A 128 9.70 -0.05 14.88
C PHE A 128 10.53 -1.18 14.28
N PHE A 129 9.97 -1.91 13.30
CA PHE A 129 10.71 -2.90 12.53
C PHE A 129 11.87 -2.28 11.76
N ASN A 130 11.63 -1.16 11.07
CA ASN A 130 12.66 -0.47 10.28
C ASN A 130 13.79 0.09 11.16
N ASP A 131 13.45 0.73 12.27
CA ASP A 131 14.42 1.26 13.23
C ASP A 131 15.26 0.15 13.85
N LEU A 132 14.62 -0.93 14.33
CA LEU A 132 15.34 -2.05 14.95
C LEU A 132 16.23 -2.78 13.94
N LEU A 133 15.77 -2.99 12.70
CA LEU A 133 16.58 -3.59 11.64
C LEU A 133 17.86 -2.79 11.40
N LEU A 134 17.76 -1.47 11.26
CA LEU A 134 18.92 -0.60 11.07
C LEU A 134 19.86 -0.65 12.25
N LYS A 135 19.33 -0.52 13.48
CA LYS A 135 20.14 -0.59 14.71
C LYS A 135 20.85 -1.93 14.84
N LYS A 136 20.18 -3.03 14.51
CA LYS A 136 20.73 -4.39 14.60
C LYS A 136 21.83 -4.61 13.56
N GLN A 137 21.70 -4.09 12.34
CA GLN A 137 22.76 -4.12 11.34
C GLN A 137 24.01 -3.35 11.81
N LEU A 138 23.83 -2.14 12.34
CA LEU A 138 24.92 -1.35 12.91
C LEU A 138 25.58 -2.07 14.09
N TYR A 139 24.77 -2.66 14.96
CA TYR A 139 25.23 -3.47 16.09
C TYR A 139 26.11 -4.64 15.62
N LEU A 140 25.69 -5.41 14.62
CA LEU A 140 26.47 -6.54 14.10
C LEU A 140 27.80 -6.09 13.51
N GLN A 141 27.84 -4.97 12.78
CA GLN A 141 29.08 -4.39 12.26
C GLN A 141 30.01 -3.93 13.40
N SER A 142 29.47 -3.31 14.44
CA SER A 142 30.24 -2.91 15.63
C SER A 142 30.76 -4.12 16.40
N LEU A 143 29.96 -5.18 16.51
CA LEU A 143 30.34 -6.42 17.18
C LEU A 143 31.47 -7.14 16.43
N GLU A 144 31.39 -7.23 15.10
CA GLU A 144 32.44 -7.81 14.27
C GLU A 144 33.76 -7.03 14.38
N LYS A 145 33.70 -5.68 14.36
CA LYS A 145 34.89 -4.83 14.58
C LYS A 145 35.49 -5.04 15.97
N TRP A 146 34.66 -5.05 17.00
CA TRP A 146 35.10 -5.29 18.36
C TRP A 146 35.76 -6.68 18.51
N GLU A 147 35.18 -7.73 17.93
CA GLU A 147 35.74 -9.08 17.97
C GLU A 147 37.06 -9.19 17.20
N THR A 148 37.15 -8.58 16.02
CA THR A 148 38.35 -8.63 15.19
C THR A 148 39.50 -7.86 15.82
N GLU A 149 39.25 -6.67 16.38
CA GLU A 149 40.25 -5.91 17.12
C GLU A 149 40.72 -6.67 18.37
N LYS A 150 39.79 -7.25 19.14
CA LYS A 150 40.12 -8.06 20.32
C LYS A 150 41.00 -9.25 19.95
N LYS A 151 40.58 -10.04 18.95
CA LYS A 151 41.32 -11.22 18.47
C LYS A 151 42.68 -10.86 17.89
N THR A 152 42.81 -9.70 17.23
CA THR A 152 44.08 -9.26 16.63
C THR A 152 45.09 -8.91 17.73
N LYS A 153 44.69 -8.09 18.71
CA LYS A 153 45.54 -7.74 19.85
C LYS A 153 45.91 -8.95 20.71
N GLU A 154 44.95 -9.85 20.94
CA GLU A 154 45.21 -11.12 21.64
C GLU A 154 46.26 -11.95 20.90
N LYS A 155 46.15 -12.09 19.57
CA LYS A 155 47.15 -12.81 18.76
C LYS A 155 48.51 -12.13 18.75
N GLU A 156 48.56 -10.80 18.69
CA GLU A 156 49.82 -10.04 18.74
C GLU A 156 50.56 -10.29 20.05
N ILE A 157 49.86 -10.18 21.19
CA ILE A 157 50.44 -10.46 22.52
C ILE A 157 50.86 -11.92 22.63
N LEU A 158 50.06 -12.88 22.14
CA LEU A 158 50.43 -14.30 22.13
C LEU A 158 51.65 -14.60 21.27
N GLN A 159 51.80 -13.95 20.11
CA GLN A 159 52.99 -14.10 19.27
C GLN A 159 54.23 -13.48 19.91
N GLU A 160 54.09 -12.39 20.66
CA GLU A 160 55.18 -11.82 21.46
C GLU A 160 55.61 -12.76 22.59
N ILE A 161 54.65 -13.34 23.33
CA ILE A 161 54.91 -14.36 24.34
C ILE A 161 55.66 -15.54 23.72
N GLU A 162 55.24 -15.99 22.53
CA GLU A 162 55.88 -17.10 21.84
C GLU A 162 57.32 -16.79 21.41
N LYS A 163 57.59 -15.59 20.90
CA LYS A 163 58.96 -15.14 20.56
C LYS A 163 59.84 -15.00 21.80
N LEU A 164 59.25 -14.73 22.96
CA LEU A 164 59.95 -14.55 24.24
C LEU A 164 60.05 -15.83 25.08
N LYS A 165 59.66 -17.00 24.56
CA LYS A 165 59.71 -18.29 25.28
C LYS A 165 61.10 -18.64 25.84
N GLU A 166 62.18 -18.17 25.22
CA GLU A 166 63.56 -18.38 25.68
C GLU A 166 63.96 -17.43 26.83
N GLN A 167 63.13 -16.43 27.15
CA GLN A 167 63.35 -15.41 28.18
C GLN A 167 62.18 -15.40 29.18
N PRO A 168 62.16 -16.33 30.15
CA PRO A 168 60.99 -16.62 30.98
C PRO A 168 60.47 -15.45 31.83
N GLN A 169 61.33 -14.49 32.19
CA GLN A 169 60.90 -13.28 32.92
C GLN A 169 60.06 -12.34 32.02
N LEU A 170 60.50 -12.12 30.78
CA LEU A 170 59.82 -11.24 29.81
C LEU A 170 58.56 -11.89 29.25
N ALA A 171 58.56 -13.23 29.08
CA ALA A 171 57.35 -13.96 28.71
C ALA A 171 56.25 -13.82 29.79
N ASN A 172 56.62 -13.92 31.07
CA ASN A 172 55.68 -13.78 32.19
C ASN A 172 55.11 -12.34 32.30
N GLU A 173 55.92 -11.32 32.03
CA GLU A 173 55.44 -9.92 31.94
C GLU A 173 54.39 -9.75 30.84
N LYS A 174 54.59 -10.37 29.67
CA LYS A 174 53.62 -10.35 28.57
C LYS A 174 52.36 -11.19 28.84
N GLU A 175 52.46 -12.28 29.60
CA GLU A 175 51.29 -13.03 30.08
C GLU A 175 50.43 -12.18 31.04
N ILE A 176 51.06 -11.40 31.92
CA ILE A 176 50.36 -10.44 32.79
C ILE A 176 49.71 -9.33 31.96
N GLU A 177 50.40 -8.82 30.93
CA GLU A 177 49.84 -7.85 29.98
C GLU A 177 48.60 -8.39 29.28
N LEU A 178 48.61 -9.66 28.85
CA LEU A 178 47.44 -10.31 28.24
C LEU A 178 46.25 -10.38 29.20
N GLN A 179 46.49 -10.78 30.46
CA GLN A 179 45.40 -10.84 31.45
C GLN A 179 44.82 -9.46 31.76
N ASN A 180 45.67 -8.44 31.91
CA ASN A 180 45.21 -7.07 32.12
C ASN A 180 44.43 -6.56 30.92
N PHE A 181 44.91 -6.80 29.70
CA PHE A 181 44.20 -6.48 28.47
C PHE A 181 42.81 -7.12 28.44
N LEU A 182 42.69 -8.41 28.73
CA LEU A 182 41.40 -9.11 28.72
C LEU A 182 40.42 -8.60 29.79
N ASN A 183 40.94 -8.18 30.95
CA ASN A 183 40.12 -7.62 32.04
C ASN A 183 39.69 -6.18 31.79
N GLU A 184 40.54 -5.38 31.15
CA GLU A 184 40.31 -3.95 30.89
C GLU A 184 39.71 -3.67 29.50
N TYR A 185 39.64 -4.68 28.62
CA TYR A 185 39.06 -4.49 27.29
C TYR A 185 37.61 -4.03 27.41
N SER A 186 37.25 -3.03 26.60
CA SER A 186 35.90 -2.47 26.58
C SER A 186 34.84 -3.55 26.46
N GLN A 187 33.74 -3.41 27.20
CA GLN A 187 32.59 -4.32 27.10
C GLN A 187 32.10 -4.42 25.64
N PRO A 188 31.58 -5.59 25.23
CA PRO A 188 31.00 -5.73 23.89
C PRO A 188 29.87 -4.71 23.71
N PRO A 189 29.61 -4.28 22.47
CA PRO A 189 28.45 -3.44 22.19
C PRO A 189 27.18 -4.11 22.72
N GLN A 190 26.21 -3.30 23.15
CA GLN A 190 24.92 -3.79 23.65
C GLN A 190 23.94 -3.98 22.51
N ASP A 191 23.11 -5.01 22.62
CA ASP A 191 22.04 -5.28 21.68
C ASP A 191 21.01 -4.13 21.75
N PRO A 192 20.61 -3.51 20.61
CA PRO A 192 19.64 -2.43 20.62
C PRO A 192 18.27 -2.84 21.15
N GLU A 193 17.68 -1.99 21.98
CA GLU A 193 16.28 -2.13 22.39
C GLU A 193 15.32 -1.59 21.32
N PRO A 194 14.18 -2.27 21.09
CA PRO A 194 13.18 -1.85 20.13
C PRO A 194 12.38 -0.64 20.63
N LEU A 195 11.93 0.19 19.68
CA LEU A 195 10.91 1.20 19.95
C LEU A 195 9.57 0.57 20.25
N PHE A 196 8.72 1.30 20.98
CA PHE A 196 7.40 0.86 21.37
C PHE A 196 6.37 1.98 21.39
N GLU A 197 5.09 1.61 21.33
CA GLU A 197 3.96 2.48 21.60
C GLU A 197 3.18 1.97 22.81
N LEU A 198 2.83 2.86 23.74
CA LEU A 198 1.98 2.52 24.87
C LEU A 198 0.54 2.26 24.39
N LYS A 199 0.00 1.07 24.66
CA LYS A 199 -1.41 0.77 24.44
C LYS A 199 -2.17 0.76 25.76
N GLU A 200 -3.26 1.51 25.81
CA GLU A 200 -4.09 1.68 27.00
C GLU A 200 -5.42 0.93 26.83
N TYR A 201 -5.61 -0.12 27.63
CA TYR A 201 -6.87 -0.84 27.77
C TYR A 201 -7.36 -0.81 29.21
N VAL A 202 -8.61 -1.21 29.41
CA VAL A 202 -9.21 -1.39 30.72
C VAL A 202 -9.96 -2.70 30.76
N LEU A 203 -9.62 -3.56 31.72
CA LEU A 203 -10.42 -4.74 32.04
C LEU A 203 -11.43 -4.35 33.11
N CYS A 204 -12.70 -4.58 32.86
CA CYS A 204 -13.76 -4.36 33.82
C CYS A 204 -14.39 -5.70 34.20
N ALA A 205 -14.77 -5.84 35.47
CA ALA A 205 -15.60 -6.93 35.94
C ALA A 205 -16.70 -6.41 36.87
N ASP A 206 -17.85 -7.06 36.85
CA ASP A 206 -18.96 -6.67 37.72
C ASP A 206 -19.82 -7.85 38.17
N THR A 207 -20.51 -7.65 39.29
CA THR A 207 -21.52 -8.57 39.85
C THR A 207 -22.93 -8.00 39.68
N MET A 208 -23.16 -7.14 38.68
CA MET A 208 -24.44 -6.45 38.51
C MET A 208 -25.59 -7.43 38.30
N GLY A 209 -26.66 -7.27 39.09
CA GLY A 209 -27.80 -8.17 39.13
C GLY A 209 -27.63 -9.38 40.04
N GLN A 210 -26.45 -9.56 40.66
CA GLN A 210 -26.24 -10.55 41.73
C GLN A 210 -26.28 -9.91 43.13
N ASP A 211 -26.21 -8.57 43.21
CA ASP A 211 -26.29 -7.79 44.44
C ASP A 211 -25.31 -8.27 45.53
N ARG A 212 -24.05 -8.49 45.13
CA ARG A 212 -22.97 -8.89 46.04
C ARG A 212 -21.68 -8.13 45.74
N PRO A 213 -20.83 -7.86 46.75
CA PRO A 213 -19.47 -7.41 46.51
C PRO A 213 -18.59 -8.53 45.91
N LEU A 214 -17.51 -8.14 45.26
CA LEU A 214 -16.41 -9.04 44.91
C LEU A 214 -15.60 -9.35 46.19
N LYS A 215 -15.22 -10.62 46.35
CA LYS A 215 -14.33 -11.06 47.43
C LYS A 215 -12.90 -10.63 47.14
N GLN A 216 -12.10 -10.45 48.18
CA GLN A 216 -10.69 -10.09 48.03
C GLN A 216 -9.91 -11.10 47.18
N GLU A 217 -10.20 -12.39 47.32
CA GLU A 217 -9.61 -13.46 46.49
C GLU A 217 -9.94 -13.28 45.00
N GLU A 218 -11.17 -12.87 44.67
CA GLU A 218 -11.59 -12.61 43.28
C GLU A 218 -10.87 -11.39 42.72
N ILE A 219 -10.68 -10.34 43.54
CA ILE A 219 -9.99 -9.11 43.16
C ILE A 219 -8.50 -9.38 42.87
N THR A 220 -7.81 -10.03 43.81
CA THR A 220 -6.38 -10.38 43.65
C THR A 220 -6.18 -11.31 42.45
N TYR A 221 -7.07 -12.29 42.25
CA TYR A 221 -7.02 -13.15 41.07
C TYR A 221 -7.14 -12.37 39.76
N LEU A 222 -8.05 -11.39 39.69
CA LEU A 222 -8.19 -10.53 38.50
C LEU A 222 -6.98 -9.63 38.29
N GLU A 223 -6.43 -9.05 39.35
CA GLU A 223 -5.23 -8.20 39.29
C GLU A 223 -4.03 -8.98 38.74
N ASP A 224 -3.75 -10.15 39.31
CA ASP A 224 -2.67 -11.03 38.88
C ASP A 224 -2.83 -11.44 37.42
N TYR A 225 -4.06 -11.72 36.99
CA TYR A 225 -4.34 -12.12 35.62
C TYR A 225 -4.15 -10.96 34.63
N VAL A 226 -4.53 -9.73 34.99
CA VAL A 226 -4.30 -8.53 34.16
C VAL A 226 -2.81 -8.28 33.97
N ILE A 227 -2.03 -8.35 35.06
CA ILE A 227 -0.58 -8.17 35.02
C ILE A 227 0.08 -9.27 34.18
N LEU A 228 -0.30 -10.53 34.42
CA LEU A 228 0.23 -11.66 33.65
C LEU A 228 -0.10 -11.53 32.16
N PHE A 229 -1.32 -11.13 31.83
CA PHE A 229 -1.75 -10.95 30.44
C PHE A 229 -0.96 -9.82 29.76
N ALA A 230 -0.83 -8.65 30.41
CA ALA A 230 -0.05 -7.53 29.88
C ALA A 230 1.39 -7.94 29.58
N ASN A 231 2.08 -8.54 30.56
CA ASN A 231 3.47 -8.97 30.42
C ASN A 231 3.64 -10.05 29.34
N SER A 232 2.73 -11.03 29.30
CA SER A 232 2.78 -12.12 28.31
C SER A 232 2.54 -11.59 26.90
N TRP A 233 1.64 -10.62 26.74
CA TRP A 233 1.34 -10.01 25.45
C TRP A 233 2.53 -9.17 24.95
N GLU A 234 3.10 -8.35 25.83
CA GLU A 234 4.28 -7.55 25.55
C GLU A 234 5.48 -8.42 25.12
N GLU A 235 5.78 -9.47 25.90
CA GLU A 235 6.87 -10.39 25.59
C GLU A 235 6.63 -11.13 24.26
N MET A 236 5.38 -11.50 23.97
CA MET A 236 5.02 -12.12 22.70
C MET A 236 5.26 -11.17 21.52
N GLU A 237 4.78 -9.93 21.59
CA GLU A 237 4.99 -8.94 20.52
C GLU A 237 6.48 -8.65 20.31
N ARG A 238 7.25 -8.48 21.39
CA ARG A 238 8.70 -8.29 21.34
C ARG A 238 9.40 -9.46 20.66
N LYS A 239 9.06 -10.71 21.03
CA LYS A 239 9.62 -11.91 20.40
C LYS A 239 9.28 -12.01 18.92
N ILE A 240 8.06 -11.64 18.53
CA ILE A 240 7.65 -11.62 17.12
C ILE A 240 8.47 -10.61 16.33
N LEU A 241 8.61 -9.37 16.83
CA LEU A 241 9.40 -8.33 16.18
C LEU A 241 10.86 -8.76 16.00
N LEU A 242 11.49 -9.26 17.07
CA LEU A 242 12.88 -9.73 17.04
C LEU A 242 13.05 -10.85 16.01
N LYS A 243 12.14 -11.83 15.99
CA LYS A 243 12.17 -12.93 15.02
C LYS A 243 12.07 -12.41 13.58
N ASP A 244 11.17 -11.47 13.31
CA ASP A 244 11.03 -10.88 11.98
C ASP A 244 12.30 -10.12 11.57
N VAL A 245 12.92 -9.36 12.48
CA VAL A 245 14.20 -8.66 12.21
C VAL A 245 15.33 -9.65 11.94
N ASP A 246 15.46 -10.70 12.75
CA ASP A 246 16.48 -11.73 12.56
C ASP A 246 16.30 -12.47 11.22
N LEU A 247 15.06 -12.78 10.84
CA LEU A 247 14.73 -13.34 9.52
C LEU A 247 15.16 -12.40 8.40
N GLN A 248 14.89 -11.10 8.53
CA GLN A 248 15.29 -10.12 7.53
C GLN A 248 16.81 -10.00 7.42
N ILE A 249 17.54 -9.98 8.54
CA ILE A 249 19.00 -9.93 8.53
C ILE A 249 19.56 -11.16 7.83
N LYS A 250 19.05 -12.35 8.15
CA LYS A 250 19.45 -13.59 7.48
C LYS A 250 19.20 -13.51 5.98
N TYR A 251 18.03 -13.05 5.56
CA TYR A 251 17.71 -12.86 4.16
C TYR A 251 18.69 -11.92 3.44
N LEU A 252 19.08 -10.82 4.09
CA LEU A 252 20.01 -9.85 3.53
C LEU A 252 21.45 -10.39 3.43
N GLN A 253 21.86 -11.29 4.34
CA GLN A 253 23.16 -11.97 4.28
C GLN A 253 23.21 -13.01 3.15
N GLU A 254 22.08 -13.65 2.85
CA GLU A 254 21.93 -14.66 1.80
C GLU A 254 21.45 -14.06 0.46
N LEU A 255 21.39 -12.73 0.35
CA LEU A 255 20.78 -12.03 -0.78
C LEU A 255 21.62 -12.23 -2.06
N PRO A 256 21.04 -12.80 -3.13
CA PRO A 256 21.77 -12.96 -4.39
C PRO A 256 21.75 -11.63 -5.16
N ILE A 257 22.68 -10.73 -4.86
CA ILE A 257 22.79 -9.40 -5.50
C ILE A 257 22.92 -9.54 -7.02
N ASP A 258 23.69 -10.54 -7.48
CA ASP A 258 23.91 -10.86 -8.90
C ASP A 258 22.59 -11.18 -9.65
N LEU A 259 21.54 -11.57 -8.94
CA LEU A 259 20.25 -11.87 -9.55
C LEU A 259 19.59 -10.61 -10.13
N ILE A 260 19.77 -9.45 -9.48
CA ILE A 260 19.25 -8.17 -9.99
C ILE A 260 19.95 -7.81 -11.30
N GLU A 261 21.29 -7.87 -11.31
CA GLU A 261 22.11 -7.57 -12.49
C GLU A 261 21.82 -8.53 -13.64
N LYS A 262 21.65 -9.83 -13.34
CA LYS A 262 21.24 -10.84 -14.32
C LYS A 262 19.94 -10.45 -15.02
N TYR A 263 18.91 -10.06 -14.26
CA TYR A 263 17.63 -9.68 -14.86
C TYR A 263 17.72 -8.37 -15.64
N ASP A 264 18.47 -7.37 -15.16
CA ASP A 264 18.64 -6.11 -15.88
C ASP A 264 19.42 -6.32 -17.19
N THR A 265 20.42 -7.21 -17.20
CA THR A 265 21.14 -7.62 -18.42
C THR A 265 20.22 -8.33 -19.41
N GLN A 266 19.34 -9.20 -18.92
CA GLN A 266 18.34 -9.87 -19.77
C GLN A 266 17.36 -8.88 -20.40
N GLU A 267 16.92 -7.87 -19.65
CA GLU A 267 16.05 -6.82 -20.19
C GLU A 267 16.74 -5.97 -21.26
N ALA A 268 18.01 -5.61 -21.04
CA ALA A 268 18.80 -4.86 -22.02
C ALA A 268 18.99 -5.66 -23.32
N TYR A 269 19.26 -6.97 -23.21
CA TYR A 269 19.36 -7.85 -24.37
C TYR A 269 18.04 -7.93 -25.15
N ILE A 270 16.91 -8.07 -24.46
CA ILE A 270 15.58 -8.12 -25.09
C ILE A 270 15.26 -6.79 -25.77
N GLU A 271 15.66 -5.67 -25.18
CA GLU A 271 15.51 -4.36 -25.80
C GLU A 271 16.27 -4.28 -27.13
N GLU A 272 17.52 -4.75 -27.17
CA GLU A 272 18.33 -4.76 -28.39
C GLU A 272 17.75 -5.70 -29.46
N GLU A 273 17.35 -6.91 -29.08
CA GLU A 273 16.73 -7.88 -30.00
C GLU A 273 15.40 -7.35 -30.56
N THR A 274 14.58 -6.75 -29.72
CA THR A 274 13.28 -6.18 -30.12
C THR A 274 13.44 -4.99 -31.06
N LYS A 275 14.42 -4.11 -30.79
CA LYS A 275 14.73 -2.98 -31.68
C LYS A 275 15.04 -3.49 -33.09
N GLN A 276 15.87 -4.52 -33.22
CA GLN A 276 16.20 -5.12 -34.52
C GLN A 276 14.98 -5.67 -35.26
N GLN A 277 13.97 -6.20 -34.55
CA GLN A 277 12.76 -6.76 -35.16
C GLN A 277 11.73 -5.71 -35.57
N ILE A 278 11.71 -4.55 -34.89
CA ILE A 278 10.68 -3.53 -35.02
C ILE A 278 11.20 -2.26 -35.73
N ASP A 279 12.49 -2.22 -36.10
CA ASP A 279 13.15 -1.05 -36.69
C ASP A 279 12.45 -0.48 -37.94
N GLU A 280 11.74 -1.31 -38.70
CA GLU A 280 10.91 -0.87 -39.84
C GLU A 280 9.74 0.04 -39.43
N MET A 281 9.24 -0.07 -38.20
CA MET A 281 8.15 0.76 -37.66
C MET A 281 8.62 2.14 -37.14
N LYS A 282 9.93 2.41 -37.18
CA LYS A 282 10.49 3.67 -36.68
C LYS A 282 10.14 4.87 -37.57
N GLU A 283 9.91 4.63 -38.87
CA GLU A 283 9.56 5.68 -39.83
C GLU A 283 8.09 6.10 -39.67
N GLY A 284 7.85 7.12 -38.83
CA GLY A 284 6.57 7.86 -38.80
C GLY A 284 5.87 7.95 -37.44
N ASN A 285 6.22 7.11 -36.45
CA ASN A 285 5.61 7.18 -35.12
C ASN A 285 6.54 6.68 -33.99
N GLU A 286 7.53 7.49 -33.63
CA GLU A 286 8.53 7.19 -32.59
C GLU A 286 7.90 6.85 -31.22
N LYS A 287 6.78 7.51 -30.88
CA LYS A 287 6.05 7.27 -29.62
C LYS A 287 5.44 5.86 -29.59
N ASN A 288 4.81 5.42 -30.67
CA ASN A 288 4.27 4.07 -30.76
C ASN A 288 5.39 3.02 -30.83
N TYR A 289 6.47 3.31 -31.54
CA TYR A 289 7.66 2.44 -31.58
C TYR A 289 8.21 2.17 -30.17
N GLN A 290 8.47 3.23 -29.38
CA GLN A 290 8.96 3.07 -28.01
C GLN A 290 7.95 2.35 -27.11
N PHE A 291 6.66 2.62 -27.29
CA PHE A 291 5.59 1.94 -26.56
C PHE A 291 5.60 0.42 -26.81
N GLN A 292 5.82 -0.04 -28.04
CA GLN A 292 5.90 -1.47 -28.35
C GLN A 292 7.12 -2.14 -27.71
N ILE A 293 8.28 -1.49 -27.73
CA ILE A 293 9.48 -2.00 -27.05
C ILE A 293 9.20 -2.18 -25.56
N ASP A 294 8.62 -1.16 -24.92
CA ASP A 294 8.33 -1.21 -23.49
C ASP A 294 7.25 -2.24 -23.15
N ASN A 295 6.27 -2.47 -24.04
CA ASN A 295 5.29 -3.54 -23.88
C ASN A 295 5.96 -4.91 -23.83
N ILE A 296 6.91 -5.17 -24.72
CA ILE A 296 7.64 -6.44 -24.76
C ILE A 296 8.48 -6.62 -23.49
N LYS A 297 9.16 -5.56 -23.02
CA LYS A 297 9.86 -5.56 -21.72
C LYS A 297 8.91 -5.89 -20.56
N LEU A 298 7.74 -5.25 -20.51
CA LEU A 298 6.75 -5.50 -19.47
C LEU A 298 6.24 -6.95 -19.51
N GLN A 299 6.01 -7.51 -20.71
CA GLN A 299 5.61 -8.92 -20.85
C GLN A 299 6.70 -9.86 -20.36
N LYS A 300 7.98 -9.59 -20.67
CA LYS A 300 9.07 -10.39 -20.11
C LYS A 300 9.12 -10.29 -18.59
N LEU A 301 8.97 -9.10 -18.04
CA LEU A 301 8.97 -8.89 -16.59
C LEU A 301 7.83 -9.66 -15.91
N LYS A 302 6.63 -9.71 -16.52
CA LYS A 302 5.52 -10.56 -16.06
C LYS A 302 5.92 -12.04 -16.04
N LEU A 303 6.50 -12.54 -17.12
CA LEU A 303 6.95 -13.93 -17.22
C LEU A 303 8.02 -14.24 -16.17
N GLN A 304 9.00 -13.36 -15.96
CA GLN A 304 10.00 -13.52 -14.89
C GLN A 304 9.33 -13.66 -13.52
N ILE A 305 8.39 -12.76 -13.18
CA ILE A 305 7.67 -12.81 -11.90
C ILE A 305 6.84 -14.10 -11.75
N CYS A 306 6.24 -14.58 -12.84
CA CYS A 306 5.27 -15.69 -12.80
C CYS A 306 5.85 -17.08 -13.11
N GLU A 307 7.02 -17.17 -13.72
CA GLU A 307 7.64 -18.43 -14.15
C GLU A 307 8.99 -18.71 -13.46
N ASP A 308 9.72 -17.68 -13.02
CA ASP A 308 11.00 -17.87 -12.33
C ASP A 308 10.78 -18.30 -10.87
N GLU A 309 11.06 -19.57 -10.60
CA GLU A 309 10.91 -20.17 -9.28
C GLU A 309 11.82 -19.55 -8.21
N ASP A 310 12.99 -19.04 -8.58
CA ASP A 310 13.87 -18.37 -7.61
C ASP A 310 13.31 -17.01 -7.21
N LEU A 311 12.73 -16.27 -8.16
CA LEU A 311 12.06 -15.00 -7.87
C LEU A 311 10.80 -15.21 -7.01
N LYS A 312 10.00 -16.25 -7.32
CA LYS A 312 8.83 -16.62 -6.50
C LYS A 312 9.21 -16.95 -5.06
N LYS A 313 10.32 -17.67 -4.84
CA LYS A 313 10.81 -17.95 -3.48
C LYS A 313 11.02 -16.67 -2.68
N HIS A 314 11.58 -15.63 -3.30
CA HIS A 314 11.77 -14.33 -2.63
C HIS A 314 10.44 -13.62 -2.33
N ILE A 315 9.45 -13.73 -3.22
CA ILE A 315 8.09 -13.20 -2.97
C ILE A 315 7.41 -13.98 -1.84
N PHE A 316 7.45 -15.32 -1.87
CA PHE A 316 6.86 -16.16 -0.82
C PHE A 316 7.56 -16.00 0.53
N TYR A 317 8.85 -15.65 0.52
CA TYR A 317 9.59 -15.37 1.75
C TYR A 317 8.92 -14.27 2.59
N LEU A 318 8.26 -13.30 1.95
CA LEU A 318 7.50 -12.25 2.65
C LEU A 318 6.41 -12.83 3.57
N LYS A 319 5.81 -13.97 3.21
CA LYS A 319 4.73 -14.60 4.00
C LYS A 319 5.19 -15.03 5.40
N ASN A 320 6.48 -15.21 5.61
CA ASN A 320 7.06 -15.60 6.89
C ASN A 320 7.05 -14.47 7.92
N PHE A 321 6.96 -13.22 7.48
CA PHE A 321 6.93 -12.06 8.35
C PHE A 321 5.53 -11.77 8.89
N ARG A 322 5.48 -11.23 10.11
CA ARG A 322 4.29 -10.62 10.70
C ARG A 322 4.20 -9.13 10.37
N ILE A 323 5.34 -8.46 10.25
CA ILE A 323 5.47 -7.06 9.85
C ILE A 323 6.31 -6.99 8.58
N ILE A 324 5.84 -6.26 7.57
CA ILE A 324 6.59 -6.03 6.34
C ILE A 324 6.90 -4.55 6.19
N LYS A 325 8.03 -4.27 5.52
CA LYS A 325 8.35 -2.95 5.04
C LYS A 325 7.63 -2.70 3.72
N PHE A 326 7.16 -1.47 3.49
CA PHE A 326 6.45 -1.07 2.28
C PHE A 326 5.11 -1.79 2.00
N PRO A 327 4.21 -1.94 3.00
CA PRO A 327 2.90 -2.57 2.78
C PRO A 327 2.07 -1.85 1.71
N LYS A 328 2.28 -0.54 1.54
CA LYS A 328 1.59 0.26 0.52
C LYS A 328 1.92 -0.16 -0.92
N ILE A 329 3.11 -0.69 -1.20
CA ILE A 329 3.44 -1.21 -2.53
C ILE A 329 2.53 -2.40 -2.86
N LEU A 330 2.47 -3.38 -1.95
CA LEU A 330 1.61 -4.55 -2.12
C LEU A 330 0.13 -4.17 -2.16
N GLN A 331 -0.32 -3.26 -1.30
CA GLN A 331 -1.69 -2.77 -1.29
C GLN A 331 -2.12 -2.25 -2.67
N ASN A 332 -1.28 -1.42 -3.30
CA ASN A 332 -1.57 -0.85 -4.63
C ASN A 332 -1.47 -1.91 -5.75
N ILE A 333 -0.57 -2.89 -5.62
CA ILE A 333 -0.55 -4.05 -6.53
C ILE A 333 -1.85 -4.84 -6.44
N PHE A 334 -2.37 -5.09 -5.24
CA PHE A 334 -3.67 -5.76 -5.08
C PHE A 334 -4.82 -4.94 -5.70
N TYR A 335 -4.81 -3.61 -5.57
CA TYR A 335 -5.79 -2.77 -6.26
C TYR A 335 -5.68 -2.88 -7.79
N LEU A 336 -4.46 -2.85 -8.33
CA LEU A 336 -4.21 -3.04 -9.76
C LEU A 336 -4.73 -4.40 -10.25
N LEU A 337 -4.58 -5.46 -9.45
CA LEU A 337 -5.06 -6.81 -9.76
C LEU A 337 -6.57 -7.03 -9.51
N GLY A 338 -7.31 -5.95 -9.18
CA GLY A 338 -8.77 -5.96 -9.00
C GLY A 338 -9.25 -6.55 -7.67
N TYR A 339 -8.39 -6.60 -6.65
CA TYR A 339 -8.84 -6.99 -5.31
C TYR A 339 -9.66 -5.87 -4.67
N LYS A 340 -10.71 -6.25 -3.95
CA LYS A 340 -11.57 -5.29 -3.26
C LYS A 340 -10.92 -4.74 -2.01
N ARG A 341 -11.13 -3.46 -1.71
CA ARG A 341 -10.61 -2.82 -0.49
C ARG A 341 -10.97 -3.60 0.76
N GLU A 342 -12.22 -4.07 0.87
CA GLU A 342 -12.75 -4.82 2.02
C GLU A 342 -12.09 -6.21 2.16
N SER A 343 -11.53 -6.75 1.07
CA SER A 343 -10.83 -8.03 1.13
C SER A 343 -9.40 -7.89 1.68
N ILE A 344 -8.72 -6.77 1.44
CA ILE A 344 -7.29 -6.62 1.76
C ILE A 344 -7.01 -5.65 2.92
N ASN A 345 -7.92 -4.72 3.24
CA ASN A 345 -7.71 -3.76 4.32
C ASN A 345 -8.34 -4.22 5.63
N ILE A 346 -7.84 -3.67 6.75
CA ILE A 346 -8.52 -3.77 8.04
C ILE A 346 -9.85 -3.03 7.93
N GLU A 347 -10.91 -3.64 8.46
CA GLU A 347 -12.29 -3.16 8.34
C GLU A 347 -12.43 -1.69 8.77
N ASN A 348 -13.06 -0.87 7.94
CA ASN A 348 -13.21 0.59 8.12
C ASN A 348 -11.89 1.38 8.17
N THR A 349 -10.82 0.87 7.56
CA THR A 349 -9.53 1.58 7.45
C THR A 349 -8.94 1.51 6.04
N HIS A 350 -7.95 2.37 5.77
CA HIS A 350 -7.11 2.29 4.57
C HIS A 350 -5.78 1.53 4.81
N ILE A 351 -5.69 0.78 5.91
CA ILE A 351 -4.49 0.04 6.31
C ILE A 351 -4.57 -1.38 5.76
N LEU A 352 -3.51 -1.85 5.14
CA LEU A 352 -3.39 -3.23 4.63
C LEU A 352 -3.44 -4.22 5.80
N ASP A 353 -4.37 -5.17 5.77
CA ASP A 353 -4.38 -6.31 6.67
C ASP A 353 -3.39 -7.36 6.15
N TRP A 354 -2.11 -7.20 6.46
CA TRP A 354 -1.06 -8.11 5.99
C TRP A 354 -1.28 -9.55 6.47
N LYS A 355 -1.82 -9.72 7.69
CA LYS A 355 -2.07 -11.04 8.28
C LYS A 355 -3.02 -11.87 7.42
N LYS A 356 -4.04 -11.23 6.86
CA LYS A 356 -5.00 -11.83 5.93
C LYS A 356 -4.46 -11.88 4.50
N THR A 357 -3.92 -10.76 4.02
CA THR A 357 -3.62 -10.54 2.61
C THR A 357 -2.45 -11.37 2.11
N LYS A 358 -1.50 -11.73 2.96
CA LYS A 358 -0.38 -12.61 2.56
C LYS A 358 -0.81 -13.98 2.07
N GLU A 359 -2.02 -14.43 2.40
CA GLU A 359 -2.58 -15.69 1.86
C GLU A 359 -3.07 -15.55 0.42
N PHE A 360 -3.36 -14.33 -0.05
CA PHE A 360 -3.65 -14.08 -1.46
C PHE A 360 -2.41 -14.26 -2.33
N ILE A 361 -1.20 -14.09 -1.78
CA ILE A 361 0.05 -14.40 -2.49
C ILE A 361 0.20 -15.92 -2.59
N ASN A 362 -0.36 -16.48 -3.65
CA ASN A 362 -0.37 -17.91 -3.98
C ASN A 362 -0.18 -18.12 -5.49
N GLU A 363 0.25 -19.32 -5.88
CA GLU A 363 0.57 -19.68 -7.28
C GLU A 363 -0.62 -19.55 -8.23
N ASN A 364 -1.81 -19.93 -7.76
CA ASN A 364 -2.97 -20.14 -8.63
C ASN A 364 -3.76 -18.87 -8.94
N ASP A 365 -3.79 -17.89 -8.02
CA ASP A 365 -4.62 -16.69 -8.16
C ASP A 365 -3.75 -15.45 -8.38
N PHE A 366 -2.79 -15.17 -7.50
CA PHE A 366 -2.01 -13.92 -7.57
C PHE A 366 -1.15 -13.82 -8.82
N PHE A 367 -0.34 -14.84 -9.12
CA PHE A 367 0.51 -14.82 -10.32
C PHE A 367 -0.30 -14.93 -11.60
N GLN A 368 -1.40 -15.68 -11.60
CA GLN A 368 -2.31 -15.71 -12.75
C GLN A 368 -2.95 -14.35 -13.02
N LYS A 369 -3.33 -13.61 -11.98
CA LYS A 369 -3.82 -12.24 -12.12
C LYS A 369 -2.74 -11.30 -12.69
N ILE A 370 -1.48 -11.42 -12.28
CA ILE A 370 -0.36 -10.64 -12.85
C ILE A 370 -0.16 -10.97 -14.33
N LEU A 371 -0.11 -12.27 -14.65
CA LEU A 371 0.11 -12.76 -16.01
C LEU A 371 -1.02 -12.30 -16.96
N ASN A 372 -2.27 -12.42 -16.51
CA ASN A 372 -3.46 -12.06 -17.29
C ASN A 372 -3.80 -10.57 -17.24
N TYR A 373 -3.05 -9.75 -16.48
CA TYR A 373 -3.33 -8.32 -16.42
C TYR A 373 -3.04 -7.66 -17.77
N GLN A 374 -4.07 -7.09 -18.40
CA GLN A 374 -3.96 -6.37 -19.67
C GLN A 374 -3.99 -4.86 -19.41
N HIS A 375 -2.88 -4.16 -19.64
CA HIS A 375 -2.83 -2.70 -19.53
C HIS A 375 -3.37 -1.99 -20.78
N GLN A 376 -3.29 -2.61 -21.96
CA GLN A 376 -3.73 -1.99 -23.22
C GLN A 376 -5.25 -1.99 -23.42
N GLY A 377 -5.74 -0.98 -24.13
CA GLY A 377 -7.12 -0.91 -24.61
C GLY A 377 -8.16 -0.56 -23.54
N PRO A 378 -9.42 -0.33 -23.93
CA PRO A 378 -10.47 0.09 -23.02
C PRO A 378 -10.75 -0.98 -21.94
N LYS A 379 -11.07 -0.54 -20.72
CA LYS A 379 -11.49 -1.44 -19.64
C LYS A 379 -12.99 -1.67 -19.73
N SER A 380 -13.40 -2.92 -19.63
CA SER A 380 -14.82 -3.31 -19.72
C SER A 380 -15.57 -3.16 -18.39
N PHE A 381 -14.86 -2.97 -17.28
CA PHE A 381 -15.45 -2.95 -15.94
C PHE A 381 -15.15 -1.63 -15.23
N PRO A 382 -16.15 -1.06 -14.53
CA PRO A 382 -15.93 0.14 -13.72
C PRO A 382 -14.84 -0.13 -12.69
N VAL A 383 -13.89 0.79 -12.62
CA VAL A 383 -12.76 0.74 -11.68
C VAL A 383 -13.09 1.62 -10.49
N GLU A 384 -12.92 1.07 -9.29
CA GLU A 384 -13.11 1.83 -8.06
C GLU A 384 -12.08 2.96 -7.95
N ILE A 385 -12.46 4.07 -7.29
CA ILE A 385 -11.62 5.29 -7.20
C ILE A 385 -10.22 4.99 -6.66
N TYR A 386 -10.12 4.08 -5.68
CA TYR A 386 -8.83 3.70 -5.08
C TYR A 386 -7.91 2.93 -6.03
N ALA A 387 -8.45 2.36 -7.11
CA ALA A 387 -7.76 1.55 -8.10
C ALA A 387 -7.48 2.29 -9.42
N LEU A 388 -7.79 3.59 -9.49
CA LEU A 388 -7.45 4.44 -10.63
C LEU A 388 -5.93 4.49 -10.85
N ILE A 389 -5.51 4.47 -12.11
CA ILE A 389 -4.10 4.36 -12.49
C ILE A 389 -3.28 5.55 -12.02
N ASN A 390 -3.83 6.77 -12.12
CA ASN A 390 -3.18 7.99 -11.64
C ASN A 390 -2.90 7.96 -10.15
N ARG A 391 -3.86 7.46 -9.39
CA ARG A 391 -3.78 7.35 -7.94
C ARG A 391 -2.79 6.27 -7.50
N ILE A 392 -2.82 5.11 -8.15
CA ILE A 392 -1.85 4.03 -7.88
C ILE A 392 -0.43 4.54 -8.18
N GLN A 393 -0.22 5.16 -9.35
CA GLN A 393 1.09 5.65 -9.75
C GLN A 393 1.63 6.70 -8.77
N SER A 394 0.85 7.70 -8.39
CA SER A 394 1.30 8.75 -7.47
C SER A 394 1.65 8.21 -6.07
N LYS A 395 1.02 7.10 -5.65
CA LYS A 395 1.37 6.41 -4.41
C LYS A 395 2.66 5.61 -4.55
N LEU A 396 2.87 4.97 -5.70
CA LEU A 396 4.05 4.15 -5.97
C LEU A 396 5.32 4.99 -6.20
N GLU A 397 5.21 6.17 -6.81
CA GLU A 397 6.32 7.11 -7.07
C GLU A 397 7.05 7.60 -5.81
N LYS A 398 6.42 7.47 -4.63
CA LYS A 398 7.00 7.86 -3.34
C LYS A 398 8.13 6.92 -2.88
N PHE A 399 8.26 5.74 -3.48
CA PHE A 399 9.21 4.72 -3.08
C PHE A 399 10.41 4.65 -4.03
N ASN A 400 11.60 4.42 -3.48
CA ASN A 400 12.81 4.21 -4.25
C ASN A 400 12.96 2.73 -4.63
N LEU A 401 13.10 2.43 -5.93
CA LEU A 401 13.21 1.06 -6.43
C LEU A 401 14.41 0.30 -5.84
N GLN A 402 15.57 0.95 -5.68
CA GLN A 402 16.76 0.33 -5.12
C GLN A 402 16.58 -0.02 -3.65
N GLU A 403 15.92 0.84 -2.87
CA GLU A 403 15.62 0.54 -1.47
C GLU A 403 14.70 -0.67 -1.32
N VAL A 404 13.73 -0.82 -2.24
CA VAL A 404 12.83 -1.98 -2.25
C VAL A 404 13.59 -3.25 -2.65
N TYR A 405 14.47 -3.20 -3.65
CA TYR A 405 15.34 -4.31 -4.00
C TYR A 405 16.24 -4.75 -2.85
N ASN A 406 16.85 -3.77 -2.17
CA ASN A 406 17.69 -4.01 -0.99
C ASN A 406 16.91 -4.58 0.19
N TYR A 407 15.59 -4.42 0.22
CA TYR A 407 14.72 -5.06 1.22
C TYR A 407 14.30 -6.47 0.81
N ASN A 408 13.78 -6.63 -0.41
CA ASN A 408 13.37 -7.92 -0.96
C ASN A 408 13.36 -7.86 -2.50
N ILE A 409 14.13 -8.72 -3.15
CA ILE A 409 14.27 -8.72 -4.62
C ILE A 409 12.93 -9.00 -5.31
N GLY A 410 12.15 -9.93 -4.77
CA GLY A 410 10.81 -10.28 -5.26
C GLY A 410 9.86 -9.09 -5.22
N LEU A 411 9.82 -8.37 -4.09
CA LEU A 411 9.03 -7.15 -3.95
C LEU A 411 9.53 -6.05 -4.88
N GLY A 412 10.84 -5.91 -5.06
CA GLY A 412 11.43 -4.94 -5.99
C GLY A 412 11.01 -5.19 -7.44
N ARG A 413 10.99 -6.45 -7.87
CA ARG A 413 10.49 -6.81 -9.22
C ARG A 413 8.99 -6.56 -9.36
N LEU A 414 8.18 -6.93 -8.37
CA LEU A 414 6.75 -6.63 -8.34
C LEU A 414 6.49 -5.11 -8.40
N PHE A 415 7.29 -4.33 -7.67
CA PHE A 415 7.20 -2.87 -7.66
C PHE A 415 7.56 -2.27 -9.03
N LYS A 416 8.65 -2.71 -9.65
CA LYS A 416 9.04 -2.33 -11.02
C LYS A 416 7.91 -2.65 -12.01
N TRP A 417 7.32 -3.84 -11.92
CA TRP A 417 6.19 -4.24 -12.76
C TRP A 417 4.99 -3.31 -12.58
N ALA A 418 4.61 -2.98 -11.35
CA ALA A 418 3.48 -2.11 -11.08
C ALA A 418 3.70 -0.69 -11.62
N MET A 419 4.90 -0.14 -11.43
CA MET A 419 5.32 1.16 -11.97
C MET A 419 5.24 1.21 -13.50
N GLU A 420 5.87 0.24 -14.18
CA GLU A 420 5.87 0.16 -15.64
C GLU A 420 4.47 -0.08 -16.20
N THR A 421 3.66 -0.89 -15.52
CA THR A 421 2.27 -1.13 -15.89
C THR A 421 1.44 0.15 -15.86
N CYS A 422 1.58 0.95 -14.79
CA CYS A 422 0.88 2.23 -14.70
C CYS A 422 1.36 3.19 -15.78
N ARG A 423 2.68 3.33 -15.95
CA ARG A 423 3.29 4.21 -16.97
C ARG A 423 2.80 3.86 -18.38
N LEU A 424 2.85 2.58 -18.76
CA LEU A 424 2.41 2.14 -20.08
C LEU A 424 0.91 2.26 -20.27
N ARG A 425 0.11 2.08 -19.22
CA ARG A 425 -1.34 2.35 -19.30
C ARG A 425 -1.62 3.81 -19.66
N LYS A 426 -0.88 4.78 -19.11
CA LYS A 426 -1.04 6.19 -19.48
C LYS A 426 -0.66 6.45 -20.93
N ILE A 427 0.48 5.92 -21.35
CA ILE A 427 0.96 6.08 -22.73
C ILE A 427 -0.03 5.47 -23.73
N ASP A 428 -0.61 4.30 -23.42
CA ASP A 428 -1.67 3.68 -24.21
C ASP A 428 -2.88 4.60 -24.39
N ILE A 429 -3.37 5.19 -23.29
CA ILE A 429 -4.48 6.16 -23.31
C ILE A 429 -4.15 7.38 -24.16
N GLU A 430 -2.94 7.95 -23.99
CA GLU A 430 -2.49 9.10 -24.78
C GLU A 430 -2.41 8.78 -26.27
N ILE A 431 -1.85 7.62 -26.65
CA ILE A 431 -1.74 7.20 -28.05
C ILE A 431 -3.13 7.02 -28.65
N ARG A 432 -4.05 6.32 -27.98
CA ARG A 432 -5.42 6.11 -28.48
C ARG A 432 -6.17 7.43 -28.66
N ARG A 433 -6.03 8.37 -27.72
CA ARG A 433 -6.62 9.71 -27.84
C ARG A 433 -6.05 10.51 -28.98
N GLN A 434 -4.74 10.43 -29.20
CA GLN A 434 -4.10 11.08 -30.32
C GLN A 434 -4.64 10.52 -31.65
N ILE A 435 -4.76 9.20 -31.78
CA ILE A 435 -5.34 8.55 -32.97
C ILE A 435 -6.79 8.99 -33.20
N ILE A 436 -7.61 9.04 -32.16
CA ILE A 436 -9.00 9.51 -32.26
C ILE A 436 -9.04 10.98 -32.70
N ALA A 437 -8.19 11.84 -32.13
CA ALA A 437 -8.12 13.25 -32.49
C ALA A 437 -7.65 13.46 -33.94
N GLU A 438 -6.65 12.72 -34.40
CA GLU A 438 -6.17 12.72 -35.78
C GLU A 438 -7.27 12.25 -36.75
N ASN A 439 -8.01 11.19 -36.40
CA ASN A 439 -9.14 10.70 -37.19
C ASN A 439 -10.28 11.74 -37.28
N ILE A 440 -10.58 12.45 -36.18
CA ILE A 440 -11.58 13.53 -36.18
C ILE A 440 -11.14 14.66 -37.11
N GLN A 441 -9.87 15.09 -37.05
CA GLN A 441 -9.34 16.12 -37.94
C GLN A 441 -9.35 15.69 -39.41
N GLU A 442 -9.04 14.42 -39.69
CA GLU A 442 -9.12 13.87 -41.05
C GLU A 442 -10.56 13.85 -41.57
N ILE A 443 -11.52 13.44 -40.73
CA ILE A 443 -12.96 13.48 -41.06
C ILE A 443 -13.40 14.91 -41.34
N GLU A 444 -13.03 15.88 -40.51
CA GLU A 444 -13.38 17.30 -40.72
C GLU A 444 -12.80 17.82 -42.05
N LYS A 445 -11.53 17.53 -42.32
CA LYS A 445 -10.87 17.91 -43.58
C LYS A 445 -11.55 17.28 -44.79
N LYS A 446 -11.84 15.98 -44.74
CA LYS A 446 -12.49 15.24 -45.84
C LYS A 446 -13.95 15.66 -46.04
N THR A 447 -14.64 16.03 -44.96
CA THR A 447 -15.99 16.60 -45.03
C THR A 447 -15.97 17.96 -45.73
N LEU A 448 -15.00 18.81 -45.42
CA LEU A 448 -14.82 20.10 -46.10
C LEU A 448 -14.45 19.93 -47.58
N GLU A 449 -13.55 18.99 -47.91
CA GLU A 449 -13.23 18.64 -49.30
C GLU A 449 -14.48 18.15 -50.05
N LEU A 450 -15.32 17.32 -49.41
CA LEU A 450 -16.57 16.84 -49.96
C LEU A 450 -17.59 17.97 -50.18
N ASP A 451 -17.68 18.93 -49.26
CA ASP A 451 -18.57 20.09 -49.40
C ASP A 451 -18.12 21.00 -50.55
N VAL A 452 -16.82 21.24 -50.71
CA VAL A 452 -16.27 21.98 -51.85
C VAL A 452 -16.59 21.26 -53.16
N TRP A 453 -16.36 19.94 -53.21
CA TRP A 453 -16.68 19.12 -54.38
C TRP A 453 -18.18 19.16 -54.73
N ASN A 454 -19.07 19.05 -53.73
CA ASN A 454 -20.52 19.15 -53.92
C ASN A 454 -20.93 20.52 -54.46
N ASN A 455 -20.32 21.60 -53.96
CA ASN A 455 -20.58 22.95 -54.44
C ASN A 455 -20.11 23.13 -55.90
N GLU A 456 -18.94 22.59 -56.26
CA GLU A 456 -18.43 22.63 -57.62
C GLU A 456 -19.31 21.83 -58.59
N LEU A 457 -19.70 20.61 -58.21
CA LEU A 457 -20.66 19.79 -58.95
C LEU A 457 -21.95 20.57 -59.22
N ASN A 458 -22.54 21.18 -58.19
CA ASN A 458 -23.78 21.94 -58.31
C ASN A 458 -23.61 23.17 -59.21
N ASN A 459 -22.53 23.92 -59.06
CA ASN A 459 -22.25 25.09 -59.91
C ASN A 459 -22.09 24.69 -61.37
N LYS A 460 -21.31 23.64 -61.66
CA LYS A 460 -21.06 23.13 -63.01
C LYS A 460 -22.30 22.53 -63.65
N LEU A 461 -23.12 21.84 -62.87
CA LEU A 461 -24.41 21.33 -63.31
C LEU A 461 -25.35 22.47 -63.72
N GLN A 462 -25.43 23.54 -62.91
CA GLN A 462 -26.24 24.72 -63.24
C GLN A 462 -25.73 25.44 -64.50
N GLU A 463 -24.41 25.58 -64.66
CA GLU A 463 -23.80 26.09 -65.89
C GLU A 463 -24.22 25.24 -67.12
N ALA A 464 -24.14 23.91 -67.02
CA ALA A 464 -24.50 23.00 -68.10
C ALA A 464 -26.00 23.06 -68.46
N ILE A 465 -26.89 23.15 -67.46
CA ILE A 465 -28.33 23.33 -67.65
C ILE A 465 -28.61 24.65 -68.37
N ASN A 466 -27.98 25.75 -67.93
CA ASN A 466 -28.17 27.07 -68.55
C ASN A 466 -27.69 27.08 -70.01
N ILE A 467 -26.56 26.43 -70.32
CA ILE A 467 -26.06 26.28 -71.69
C ILE A 467 -27.03 25.45 -72.54
N ALA A 468 -27.53 24.32 -72.03
CA ALA A 468 -28.49 23.47 -72.74
C ALA A 468 -29.81 24.21 -73.02
N GLN A 469 -30.33 24.97 -72.04
CA GLN A 469 -31.52 25.80 -72.21
C GLN A 469 -31.32 26.92 -73.23
N ALA A 470 -30.18 27.62 -73.19
CA ALA A 470 -29.84 28.65 -74.15
C ALA A 470 -29.74 28.09 -75.58
N ASN A 471 -29.12 26.92 -75.75
CA ASN A 471 -29.02 26.24 -77.04
C ASN A 471 -30.40 25.79 -77.57
N ALA A 472 -31.28 25.27 -76.70
CA ALA A 472 -32.64 24.90 -77.06
C ALA A 472 -33.45 26.14 -77.51
N LEU A 473 -33.33 27.27 -76.82
CA LEU A 473 -33.99 28.53 -77.18
C LEU A 473 -33.47 29.08 -78.53
N ALA A 474 -32.15 29.04 -78.75
CA ALA A 474 -31.54 29.45 -80.01
C ALA A 474 -31.98 28.57 -81.20
N GLN A 475 -32.12 27.26 -81.01
CA GLN A 475 -32.65 26.34 -82.03
C GLN A 475 -34.12 26.64 -82.36
N GLN A 476 -34.94 26.96 -81.35
CA GLN A 476 -36.33 27.41 -81.57
C GLN A 476 -36.44 28.74 -82.32
N THR A 477 -35.46 29.63 -82.18
CA THR A 477 -35.49 30.95 -82.84
C THR A 477 -34.96 30.90 -84.29
N SER A 478 -34.19 29.86 -84.64
CA SER A 478 -33.48 29.74 -85.93
C SER A 478 -34.18 28.84 -86.96
N GLN A 479 -35.14 28.00 -86.52
CA GLN A 479 -35.97 27.18 -87.41
C GLN A 479 -37.38 27.79 -87.51
N GLY A 480 -37.62 28.53 -88.60
CA GLY A 480 -38.97 28.90 -88.98
C GLY A 480 -39.81 27.66 -89.29
N GLU A 481 -40.87 27.46 -88.51
CA GLU A 481 -42.10 26.66 -88.64
C GLU A 481 -42.15 25.28 -89.36
N GLU A 482 -41.13 24.78 -90.07
CA GLU A 482 -41.31 23.58 -90.92
C GLU A 482 -40.43 22.36 -90.62
N ASN A 483 -39.66 22.31 -89.53
CA ASN A 483 -39.08 21.02 -89.09
C ASN A 483 -38.72 21.01 -87.60
N ILE A 484 -39.62 20.48 -86.76
CA ILE A 484 -39.34 20.27 -85.34
C ILE A 484 -38.44 19.03 -85.22
N GLN A 485 -37.12 19.24 -85.25
CA GLN A 485 -36.21 18.21 -84.74
C GLN A 485 -36.41 18.10 -83.22
N GLU A 486 -36.56 16.87 -82.71
CA GLU A 486 -36.70 16.59 -81.28
C GLU A 486 -35.55 17.27 -80.51
N ILE A 487 -35.89 18.25 -79.67
CA ILE A 487 -34.96 18.86 -78.74
C ILE A 487 -34.56 17.77 -77.75
N ILE A 488 -33.31 17.31 -77.84
CA ILE A 488 -32.77 16.31 -76.93
C ILE A 488 -32.73 16.94 -75.52
N PRO A 489 -33.48 16.41 -74.54
CA PRO A 489 -33.47 16.95 -73.18
C PRO A 489 -32.09 16.72 -72.54
N PHE A 490 -31.62 17.71 -71.76
CA PHE A 490 -30.38 17.58 -70.99
C PHE A 490 -30.48 16.36 -70.04
N ASN A 491 -29.59 15.40 -70.24
CA ASN A 491 -29.54 14.19 -69.42
C ASN A 491 -28.66 14.44 -68.18
N GLU A 492 -29.27 14.90 -67.09
CA GLU A 492 -28.58 15.21 -65.83
C GLU A 492 -27.83 14.00 -65.26
N ILE A 493 -28.38 12.79 -65.40
CA ILE A 493 -27.79 11.57 -64.84
C ILE A 493 -26.47 11.26 -65.55
N GLU A 494 -26.50 11.24 -66.88
CA GLU A 494 -25.31 10.97 -67.70
C GLU A 494 -24.23 12.04 -67.52
N TRP A 495 -24.62 13.31 -67.37
CA TRP A 495 -23.68 14.39 -67.06
C TRP A 495 -23.03 14.22 -65.69
N LYS A 496 -23.81 13.90 -64.64
CA LYS A 496 -23.28 13.64 -63.29
C LYS A 496 -22.32 12.46 -63.27
N THR A 497 -22.66 11.36 -63.94
CA THR A 497 -21.77 10.20 -64.05
C THR A 497 -20.44 10.59 -64.70
N LYS A 498 -20.49 11.35 -65.80
CA LYS A 498 -19.27 11.84 -66.46
C LYS A 498 -18.45 12.79 -65.58
N PHE A 499 -19.11 13.68 -64.83
CA PHE A 499 -18.43 14.58 -63.90
C PHE A 499 -17.76 13.81 -62.76
N GLU A 500 -18.41 12.79 -62.20
CA GLU A 500 -17.86 11.92 -61.16
C GLU A 500 -16.69 11.06 -61.65
N GLU A 501 -16.72 10.63 -62.92
CA GLU A 501 -15.59 9.95 -63.57
C GLU A 501 -14.38 10.88 -63.76
N GLU A 502 -14.63 12.15 -64.09
CA GLU A 502 -13.58 13.17 -64.28
C GLU A 502 -13.09 13.76 -62.94
N ASN A 503 -13.92 13.75 -61.89
CA ASN A 503 -13.65 14.36 -60.58
C ASN A 503 -13.99 13.38 -59.45
N ILE A 504 -12.98 12.63 -58.98
CA ILE A 504 -13.13 11.61 -57.93
C ILE A 504 -13.71 12.25 -56.67
N ARG A 505 -14.87 11.76 -56.23
CA ARG A 505 -15.53 12.20 -55.01
C ARG A 505 -14.68 11.88 -53.77
N PRO A 506 -14.40 12.85 -52.89
CA PRO A 506 -13.72 12.59 -51.62
C PRO A 506 -14.51 11.57 -50.77
N VAL A 507 -13.81 10.57 -50.22
CA VAL A 507 -14.39 9.59 -49.28
C VAL A 507 -14.08 10.05 -47.86
N VAL A 508 -15.13 10.23 -47.05
CA VAL A 508 -14.99 10.57 -45.63
C VAL A 508 -14.79 9.28 -44.82
N PRO A 509 -13.73 9.17 -44.00
CA PRO A 509 -13.50 8.03 -43.13
C PRO A 509 -14.64 7.81 -42.12
N GLU A 510 -14.79 6.58 -41.62
CA GLU A 510 -15.73 6.28 -40.55
C GLU A 510 -15.27 6.88 -39.22
N LYS A 511 -16.19 7.46 -38.45
CA LYS A 511 -15.87 8.00 -37.11
C LYS A 511 -15.55 6.84 -36.17
N LEU A 512 -14.31 6.80 -35.67
CA LEU A 512 -13.93 5.89 -34.60
C LEU A 512 -14.80 6.13 -33.36
N PRO A 513 -15.26 5.06 -32.67
CA PRO A 513 -16.03 5.22 -31.45
C PRO A 513 -15.18 5.92 -30.38
N GLU A 514 -15.81 6.84 -29.63
CA GLU A 514 -15.17 7.44 -28.46
C GLU A 514 -15.06 6.38 -27.36
N GLU A 515 -13.84 6.03 -26.99
CA GLU A 515 -13.57 5.09 -25.90
C GLU A 515 -13.52 5.86 -24.57
N GLU A 516 -14.33 5.43 -23.60
CA GLU A 516 -14.25 5.95 -22.22
C GLU A 516 -13.18 5.20 -21.42
N ASP A 517 -12.13 5.90 -21.02
CA ASP A 517 -11.08 5.37 -20.13
C ASP A 517 -11.47 5.51 -18.66
N ILE A 518 -12.38 4.63 -18.21
CA ILE A 518 -12.98 4.62 -16.88
C ILE A 518 -11.99 4.33 -15.72
N ASP A 519 -10.76 3.92 -16.03
CA ASP A 519 -9.69 3.64 -15.05
C ASP A 519 -8.66 4.78 -14.92
N TYR A 520 -8.90 5.91 -15.61
CA TYR A 520 -8.03 7.08 -15.61
C TYR A 520 -8.83 8.36 -15.34
N GLU A 521 -8.46 9.06 -14.27
CA GLU A 521 -9.06 10.36 -13.91
C GLU A 521 -8.22 11.49 -14.49
N PHE A 522 -8.82 12.29 -15.37
CA PHE A 522 -8.11 13.29 -16.18
C PHE A 522 -7.67 14.54 -15.42
#